data_AF-A0A661T9I7-F1
#
_entry.id   AF-A0A661T9I7-F1
#
_cell.length_a   1.000
_cell.length_b   1.000
_cell.length_c   1.000
_cell.angle_alpha   90.00
_cell.angle_beta   90.00
_cell.angle_gamma   90.00
#
_symmetry.space_group_name_H-M   'P 1'
#
loop_
_entity.id
_entity.type
_entity.pdbx_description
1 polymer ?
#
loop_
_entity_poly.entity_id
_entity_poly.type
_entity_poly.pdbx_seq_one_letter_code
_entity_poly.pdbx_strand_id
1 'polypeptide(L)'
;MTPNWQLAFKLGATEIFNDDVIVNHYVQDGICVINSGSASGGKFPLSAMRHIKKIVRQHDKVILSSEVESMVRHITVIYGGVFDSANKTYTKGI
;
A
#
# COMPACT_ATOMS: atom_id res chain seq x y z
N MET A 1 -5.66 -1.32 -11.40
CA MET A 1 -6.19 0.04 -11.12
C MET A 1 -5.01 0.98 -10.94
N THR A 2 -4.94 2.08 -11.69
CA THR A 2 -3.94 3.13 -11.44
C THR A 2 -4.37 3.94 -10.22
N PRO A 3 -3.51 4.15 -9.21
CA PRO A 3 -3.85 4.98 -8.06
C PRO A 3 -4.25 6.39 -8.51
N ASN A 4 -5.46 6.85 -8.14
CA ASN A 4 -5.83 8.25 -8.31
C ASN A 4 -5.16 9.07 -7.21
N TRP A 5 -3.90 9.44 -7.46
CA TRP A 5 -3.08 10.16 -6.49
C TRP A 5 -3.69 11.48 -6.05
N GLN A 6 -4.41 12.20 -6.92
CA GLN A 6 -5.08 13.45 -6.54
C GLN A 6 -6.17 13.20 -5.49
N LEU A 7 -6.97 12.15 -5.66
CA LEU A 7 -7.99 11.77 -4.69
C LEU A 7 -7.37 11.23 -3.39
N ALA A 8 -6.35 10.39 -3.53
CA ALA A 8 -5.61 9.81 -2.41
C ALA A 8 -4.98 10.89 -1.52
N PHE A 9 -4.36 11.93 -2.11
CA PHE A 9 -3.81 13.06 -1.37
C PHE A 9 -4.88 13.93 -0.69
N LYS A 10 -6.11 13.98 -1.24
CA LYS A 10 -7.22 14.72 -0.61
C LYS A 10 -7.83 13.98 0.57
N LEU A 11 -7.90 12.65 0.50
CA LEU A 11 -8.63 11.83 1.49
C LEU A 11 -7.72 11.15 2.51
N GLY A 12 -6.44 10.94 2.17
CA GLY A 12 -5.57 10.03 2.90
C GLY A 12 -4.46 10.70 3.69
N ALA A 13 -4.02 9.99 4.71
CA ALA A 13 -2.81 10.29 5.44
C ALA A 13 -1.61 9.87 4.59
N THR A 14 -0.74 10.84 4.28
CA THR A 14 0.42 10.66 3.41
C THR A 14 1.70 10.78 4.22
N GLU A 15 2.57 9.78 4.13
CA GLU A 15 3.92 9.80 4.67
C GLU A 15 4.95 9.60 3.55
N ILE A 16 6.06 10.33 3.66
CA ILE A 16 7.19 10.24 2.73
C ILE A 16 8.37 9.63 3.48
N PHE A 17 8.98 8.60 2.89
CA PHE A 17 10.12 7.87 3.43
C PHE A 17 11.33 8.07 2.54
N ASN A 18 12.45 8.49 3.15
CA ASN A 18 13.73 8.73 2.48
C ASN A 18 13.61 9.63 1.23
N ASP A 19 12.70 10.62 1.27
CA ASP A 19 12.43 11.57 0.18
C ASP A 19 12.07 10.96 -1.19
N ASP A 20 11.74 9.67 -1.23
CA ASP A 20 11.51 8.93 -2.47
C ASP A 20 10.26 8.07 -2.46
N VAL A 21 9.95 7.44 -1.32
CA VAL A 21 8.83 6.51 -1.21
C VAL A 21 7.65 7.20 -0.55
N ILE A 22 6.53 7.23 -1.25
CA ILE A 22 5.27 7.79 -0.75
C ILE A 22 4.39 6.63 -0.33
N VAL A 23 3.83 6.72 0.87
CA VAL A 23 2.76 5.83 1.34
C VAL A 23 1.57 6.71 1.70
N ASN A 24 0.47 6.51 1.01
CA ASN A 24 -0.81 7.12 1.32
C ASN A 24 -1.79 6.04 1.76
N HIS A 25 -2.58 6.32 2.80
CA HIS A 25 -3.70 5.45 3.14
C HIS A 25 -4.94 6.24 3.55
N TYR A 26 -6.11 5.68 3.24
CA TYR A 26 -7.40 6.20 3.65
C TYR A 26 -8.38 5.04 3.86
N VAL A 27 -9.49 5.30 4.54
CA VAL A 27 -10.58 4.33 4.71
C VAL A 27 -11.80 4.81 3.96
N GLN A 28 -12.34 3.97 3.08
CA GLN A 28 -13.57 4.21 2.35
C GLN A 28 -14.46 2.98 2.47
N ASP A 29 -15.72 3.16 2.90
CA ASP A 29 -16.70 2.08 3.06
C ASP A 29 -16.19 0.89 3.91
N GLY A 30 -15.41 1.19 4.94
CA GLY A 30 -14.80 0.20 5.83
C GLY A 30 -13.60 -0.56 5.24
N ILE A 31 -13.15 -0.16 4.04
CA ILE A 31 -11.98 -0.73 3.37
C ILE A 31 -10.82 0.25 3.51
N CYS A 32 -9.70 -0.21 4.06
CA CYS A 32 -8.46 0.56 4.06
C CYS A 32 -7.79 0.43 2.69
N VAL A 33 -7.65 1.55 1.98
CA VAL A 33 -6.90 1.64 0.73
C VAL A 33 -5.53 2.19 1.05
N ILE A 34 -4.49 1.49 0.62
CA ILE A 34 -3.09 1.88 0.74
C ILE A 34 -2.52 2.02 -0.67
N ASN A 35 -1.98 3.19 -0.99
CA ASN A 35 -1.26 3.45 -2.23
C ASN A 35 0.20 3.71 -1.89
N SER A 36 1.12 3.01 -2.56
CA SER A 36 2.54 3.27 -2.41
C SER A 36 3.27 3.34 -3.74
N GLY A 37 4.19 4.29 -3.86
CA GLY A 37 5.03 4.48 -5.04
C GLY A 37 6.43 4.95 -4.66
N SER A 38 7.36 4.82 -5.59
CA SER A 38 8.73 5.36 -5.48
C SER A 38 8.96 6.32 -6.64
N ALA A 39 9.40 7.54 -6.35
CA ALA A 39 9.65 8.56 -7.37
C ALA A 39 10.80 8.16 -8.32
N SER A 40 11.81 7.46 -7.81
CA SER A 40 12.98 7.01 -8.55
C SER A 40 12.94 5.55 -8.99
N GLY A 41 11.88 4.80 -8.66
CA GLY A 41 11.81 3.36 -8.88
C GLY A 41 12.79 2.55 -8.00
N GLY A 42 13.21 3.15 -6.88
CA GLY A 42 14.22 2.62 -5.96
C GLY A 42 13.73 1.49 -5.05
N LYS A 43 14.62 1.07 -4.13
CA LYS A 43 14.31 0.04 -3.13
C LYS A 43 13.36 0.59 -2.08
N PHE A 44 12.29 -0.16 -1.80
CA PHE A 44 11.35 0.17 -0.74
C PHE A 44 12.03 0.10 0.64
N PRO A 45 12.13 1.21 1.40
CA PRO A 45 12.85 1.22 2.65
C PRO A 45 12.12 0.38 3.71
N LEU A 46 12.89 -0.23 4.61
CA LEU A 46 12.35 -1.05 5.70
C LEU A 46 11.40 -0.26 6.63
N SER A 47 11.61 1.05 6.78
CA SER A 47 10.73 1.95 7.53
C SER A 47 9.33 2.03 6.91
N ALA A 48 9.24 2.29 5.60
CA ALA A 48 7.96 2.29 4.87
C ALA A 48 7.27 0.92 4.96
N MET A 49 8.04 -0.17 4.87
CA MET A 49 7.50 -1.52 5.03
C MET A 49 6.88 -1.75 6.41
N ARG A 50 7.58 -1.31 7.48
CA ARG A 50 7.05 -1.40 8.86
C ARG A 50 5.80 -0.55 9.03
N HIS A 51 5.76 0.62 8.40
CA HIS A 51 4.60 1.51 8.43
C HIS A 51 3.39 0.85 7.77
N ILE A 52 3.53 0.33 6.54
CA ILE A 52 2.44 -0.40 5.85
C ILE A 52 1.97 -1.61 6.66
N LYS A 53 2.89 -2.38 7.23
CA LYS A 53 2.55 -3.53 8.11
C LYS A 53 1.74 -3.11 9.34
N LYS A 54 2.00 -1.93 9.90
CA LYS A 54 1.23 -1.38 11.02
C LYS A 54 -0.20 -1.08 10.58
N ILE A 55 -0.37 -0.39 9.43
CA ILE A 55 -1.70 -0.08 8.88
C ILE A 55 -2.48 -1.37 8.59
N VAL A 56 -1.88 -2.33 7.87
CA VAL A 56 -2.55 -3.60 7.49
C VAL A 56 -3.03 -4.40 8.70
N ARG A 57 -2.36 -4.30 9.85
CA ARG A 57 -2.78 -4.95 11.10
C ARG A 57 -3.94 -4.27 11.81
N GLN A 58 -4.15 -2.98 11.55
CA GLN A 58 -5.22 -2.19 12.18
C GLN A 58 -6.56 -2.30 11.44
N HIS A 59 -6.57 -2.92 10.26
CA HIS A 59 -7.76 -3.01 9.40
C HIS A 59 -8.05 -4.45 8.97
N ASP A 60 -9.33 -4.83 9.01
CA ASP A 60 -9.79 -6.15 8.59
C ASP A 60 -9.82 -6.28 7.06
N LYS A 61 -10.26 -5.21 6.38
CA LYS A 61 -10.32 -5.12 4.92
C LYS A 61 -9.27 -4.16 4.39
N VAL A 62 -8.41 -4.64 3.50
CA VAL A 62 -7.33 -3.83 2.92
C VAL A 62 -7.21 -4.05 1.42
N ILE A 63 -7.01 -2.96 0.68
CA ILE A 63 -6.52 -2.96 -0.70
C ILE A 63 -5.20 -2.21 -0.69
N LEU A 64 -4.12 -2.85 -1.11
CA LEU A 64 -2.81 -2.21 -1.26
C LEU A 64 -2.41 -2.23 -2.73
N SER A 65 -2.24 -1.04 -3.32
CA SER A 65 -1.64 -0.88 -4.64
C SER A 65 -0.19 -0.40 -4.49
N SER A 66 0.73 -1.11 -5.12
CA SER A 66 2.16 -0.80 -5.05
C SER A 66 2.85 -1.00 -6.39
N GLU A 67 3.67 -0.03 -6.77
CA GLU A 67 4.57 -0.18 -7.91
C GLU A 67 5.76 -1.10 -7.64
N VAL A 68 6.09 -1.32 -6.35
CA VAL A 68 7.20 -2.18 -5.92
C VAL A 68 6.70 -3.60 -5.64
N GLU A 69 7.04 -4.54 -6.52
CA GLU A 69 6.56 -5.93 -6.51
C GLU A 69 7.08 -6.76 -5.32
N SER A 70 8.32 -6.49 -4.87
CA SER A 70 8.95 -7.22 -3.76
C SER A 70 8.24 -7.05 -2.42
N MET A 71 7.49 -5.95 -2.26
CA MET A 71 6.65 -5.71 -1.10
C MET A 71 5.45 -6.64 -1.08
N VAL A 72 4.87 -6.91 -2.25
CA VAL A 72 3.57 -7.56 -2.30
C VAL A 72 3.69 -9.02 -1.87
N ARG A 73 4.72 -9.74 -2.34
CA ARG A 73 5.01 -11.10 -1.85
C ARG A 73 5.13 -11.18 -0.32
N HIS A 74 5.73 -10.17 0.32
CA HIS A 74 5.88 -10.15 1.79
C HIS A 74 4.54 -9.95 2.51
N ILE A 75 3.63 -9.16 1.95
CA ILE A 75 2.34 -8.87 2.59
C ILE A 75 1.36 -10.02 2.35
N THR A 76 1.35 -10.60 1.14
CA THR A 76 0.53 -11.77 0.79
C THR A 76 0.82 -12.97 1.68
N VAL A 77 2.10 -13.30 1.87
CA VAL A 77 2.51 -14.45 2.68
C VAL A 77 2.25 -14.25 4.17
N ILE A 78 2.41 -13.02 4.69
CA ILE A 78 2.33 -12.77 6.14
C ILE A 78 0.88 -12.54 6.61
N TYR A 79 0.01 -11.99 5.76
CA TYR A 79 -1.33 -11.54 6.17
C TYR A 79 -2.48 -12.26 5.47
N GLY A 80 -2.20 -13.29 4.68
CA GLY A 80 -3.21 -14.21 4.13
C GLY A 80 -4.14 -13.59 3.09
N GLY A 81 -3.65 -12.64 2.31
CA GLY A 81 -4.46 -12.02 1.25
C GLY A 81 -4.13 -12.54 -0.14
N VAL A 82 -4.81 -12.00 -1.15
CA VAL A 82 -4.67 -12.40 -2.56
C VAL A 82 -3.88 -11.33 -3.31
N PHE A 83 -2.91 -11.74 -4.14
CA PHE A 83 -2.19 -10.84 -5.02
C PHE A 83 -2.69 -10.96 -6.45
N ASP A 84 -3.14 -9.84 -7.01
CA ASP A 84 -3.41 -9.68 -8.43
C ASP A 84 -2.17 -9.07 -9.10
N SER A 85 -1.44 -9.91 -9.83
CA SER A 85 -0.22 -9.51 -10.54
C SER A 85 -0.50 -8.61 -11.74
N ALA A 86 -1.67 -8.73 -12.39
CA ALA A 86 -2.04 -7.90 -13.53
C ALA A 86 -2.30 -6.45 -13.09
N ASN A 87 -2.87 -6.27 -11.90
CA ASN A 87 -3.18 -4.96 -11.34
C ASN A 87 -2.13 -4.44 -10.35
N LYS A 88 -1.13 -5.24 -9.99
CA LYS A 88 -0.14 -4.96 -8.92
C LYS A 88 -0.82 -4.59 -7.60
N THR A 89 -1.87 -5.34 -7.24
CA THR A 89 -2.72 -5.06 -6.09
C THR A 89 -2.79 -6.26 -5.15
N TYR A 90 -2.67 -6.00 -3.85
CA TYR A 90 -2.94 -6.95 -2.78
C TYR A 90 -4.30 -6.66 -2.14
N THR A 91 -5.07 -7.71 -1.84
CA THR A 91 -6.34 -7.60 -1.11
C THR A 91 -6.38 -8.52 0.11
N LYS A 92 -6.95 -8.03 1.21
CA LYS A 92 -7.20 -8.76 2.47
C LYS A 92 -8.66 -8.61 2.86
N GLY A 93 -9.32 -9.72 3.16
CA GLY A 93 -10.70 -9.73 3.68
C GLY A 93 -11.76 -9.14 2.73
N ILE A 94 -11.44 -9.11 1.43
CA ILE A 94 -12.30 -8.62 0.34
C ILE A 94 -12.91 -9.81 -0.37
#